data_AF-X8CMV5-F1
#
_entry.id   AF-X8CMV5-F1
#
_cell.length_a   1.000
_cell.length_b   1.000
_cell.length_c   1.000
_cell.angle_alpha   90.00
_cell.angle_beta   90.00
_cell.angle_gamma   90.00
#
_symmetry.space_group_name_H-M   'P 1'
#
loop_
_entity.id
_entity.type
_entity.pdbx_description
1 polymer ?
#
loop_
_entity_poly.entity_id
_entity_poly.type
_entity_poly.pdbx_seq_one_letter_code
_entity_poly.pdbx_strand_id
1 'polypeptide(L)'
;MPTLGTCGGYQHIVLEFARNVLGFKDAEHAEYDPYGSVLFISLLTCSLAGRTMPVNPQPGSLAAQCYGKRRIYENYYCNFGLNETYRPALEAAGLRVTGVDDHEEARVLELADHPYYIATLFVPQSRSIVEEPHPLVTQLLSAAARKRAAQHGQRRAGLRRAIPQ
;
A
#
# COMPACT_ATOMS: atom_id res chain seq x y z
N MET A 1 1.24 -2.31 -12.12
CA MET A 1 1.96 -1.03 -12.39
C MET A 1 2.47 -0.52 -11.06
N PRO A 2 3.56 0.26 -10.96
CA PRO A 2 3.93 0.87 -9.69
C PRO A 2 2.74 1.63 -9.09
N THR A 3 2.37 1.29 -7.85
CA THR A 3 1.15 1.77 -7.18
C THR A 3 1.47 2.18 -5.75
N LEU A 4 0.93 3.34 -5.34
CA LEU A 4 0.91 3.82 -3.96
C LEU A 4 -0.52 4.24 -3.62
N GLY A 5 -1.19 3.51 -2.74
CA GLY A 5 -2.51 3.90 -2.20
C GLY A 5 -2.36 4.50 -0.80
N THR A 6 -2.85 5.71 -0.57
CA THR A 6 -2.70 6.41 0.73
C THR A 6 -4.04 6.69 1.37
N CYS A 7 -4.20 6.47 2.68
CA CYS A 7 -5.44 6.76 3.42
C CYS A 7 -6.66 6.10 2.75
N GLY A 8 -7.57 6.88 2.14
CA GLY A 8 -8.69 6.32 1.35
C GLY A 8 -8.25 5.36 0.24
N GLY A 9 -7.10 5.60 -0.40
CA GLY A 9 -6.54 4.70 -1.40
C GLY A 9 -6.11 3.34 -0.83
N TYR A 10 -5.62 3.30 0.42
CA TYR A 10 -5.34 2.06 1.13
C TYR A 10 -6.63 1.26 1.36
N GLN A 11 -7.67 1.94 1.82
CA GLN A 11 -8.96 1.32 2.14
C GLN A 11 -9.60 0.72 0.87
N HIS A 12 -9.56 1.45 -0.25
CA HIS A 12 -10.09 0.97 -1.53
C HIS A 12 -9.28 -0.18 -2.14
N ILE A 13 -7.95 -0.20 -1.94
CA ILE A 13 -7.12 -1.35 -2.34
C ILE A 13 -7.55 -2.62 -1.60
N VAL A 14 -7.78 -2.53 -0.29
CA VAL A 14 -8.27 -3.68 0.50
C VAL A 14 -9.62 -4.17 -0.02
N LEU A 15 -10.56 -3.26 -0.28
CA LEU A 15 -11.89 -3.62 -0.78
C LEU A 15 -11.83 -4.22 -2.19
N GLU A 16 -11.05 -3.65 -3.08
CA GLU A 16 -10.82 -4.16 -4.44
C GLU A 16 -10.25 -5.58 -4.40
N PHE A 17 -9.21 -5.78 -3.59
CA PHE A 17 -8.57 -7.08 -3.43
C PHE A 17 -9.53 -8.11 -2.82
N ALA A 18 -10.30 -7.73 -1.80
CA ALA A 18 -11.32 -8.60 -1.20
C ALA A 18 -12.37 -9.05 -2.22
N ARG A 19 -12.88 -8.11 -3.05
CA ARG A 19 -13.93 -8.38 -4.04
C ARG A 19 -13.43 -9.19 -5.23
N ASN A 20 -12.21 -8.93 -5.69
CA ASN A 20 -11.72 -9.49 -6.96
C ASN A 20 -10.77 -10.67 -6.80
N VAL A 21 -9.97 -10.72 -5.73
CA VAL A 21 -9.03 -11.80 -5.48
C VAL A 21 -9.59 -12.82 -4.51
N LEU A 22 -10.17 -12.36 -3.38
CA LEU A 22 -10.73 -13.27 -2.37
C LEU A 22 -12.17 -13.70 -2.67
N GLY A 23 -12.90 -12.95 -3.50
CA GLY A 23 -14.27 -13.27 -3.91
C GLY A 23 -15.38 -12.76 -2.98
N PHE A 24 -15.07 -11.96 -1.95
CA PHE A 24 -16.06 -11.33 -1.08
C PHE A 24 -16.75 -10.18 -1.82
N LYS A 25 -17.77 -10.48 -2.63
CA LYS A 25 -18.45 -9.50 -3.48
C LYS A 25 -19.16 -8.40 -2.70
N ASP A 26 -19.57 -8.69 -1.48
CA ASP A 26 -20.21 -7.81 -0.51
C ASP A 26 -19.23 -7.21 0.51
N ALA A 27 -17.91 -7.34 0.29
CA ALA A 27 -16.91 -6.66 1.14
C ALA A 27 -17.16 -5.15 1.15
N GLU A 28 -17.25 -4.53 2.31
CA GLU A 28 -17.72 -3.15 2.46
C GLU A 28 -16.90 -2.32 3.46
N HIS A 29 -17.07 -1.01 3.35
CA HIS A 29 -16.48 0.00 4.22
C HIS A 29 -17.52 0.51 5.23
N ALA A 30 -17.19 0.45 6.52
CA ALA A 30 -18.11 0.85 7.59
C ALA A 30 -18.55 2.33 7.55
N GLU A 31 -17.77 3.21 6.92
CA GLU A 31 -18.19 4.61 6.68
C GLU A 31 -19.37 4.73 5.71
N TYR A 32 -19.48 3.83 4.72
CA TYR A 32 -20.51 3.90 3.68
C TYR A 32 -21.72 3.05 4.04
N ASP A 33 -21.50 1.84 4.56
CA ASP A 33 -22.53 0.98 5.09
C ASP A 33 -22.07 0.32 6.39
N PRO A 34 -22.37 0.91 7.56
CA PRO A 34 -21.98 0.36 8.85
C PRO A 34 -22.70 -0.94 9.21
N TYR A 35 -23.75 -1.33 8.46
CA TYR A 35 -24.52 -2.55 8.68
C TYR A 35 -24.16 -3.67 7.69
N GLY A 36 -23.16 -3.45 6.83
CA GLY A 36 -22.67 -4.45 5.88
C GLY A 36 -22.25 -5.75 6.58
N SER A 37 -22.56 -6.88 5.95
CA SER A 37 -22.25 -8.23 6.46
C SER A 37 -20.76 -8.51 6.54
N VAL A 38 -19.97 -7.91 5.64
CA VAL A 38 -18.55 -8.23 5.45
C VAL A 38 -17.72 -6.93 5.45
N LEU A 39 -17.51 -6.37 6.64
CA LEU A 39 -16.75 -5.12 6.80
C LEU A 39 -15.25 -5.37 6.77
N PHE A 40 -14.62 -5.20 5.60
CA PHE A 40 -13.16 -5.26 5.47
C PHE A 40 -12.47 -4.00 5.99
N ILE A 41 -13.15 -2.87 5.94
CA ILE A 41 -12.68 -1.62 6.52
C ILE A 41 -13.63 -1.19 7.63
N SER A 42 -13.10 -1.09 8.85
CA SER A 42 -13.85 -0.77 10.06
C SER A 42 -13.29 0.46 10.77
N LEU A 43 -14.09 1.03 11.66
CA LEU A 43 -13.63 2.11 12.53
C LEU A 43 -12.46 1.60 13.39
N LEU A 44 -11.40 2.38 13.46
CA LEU A 44 -10.25 2.10 14.33
C LEU A 44 -10.65 2.32 15.78
N THR A 45 -10.07 1.51 16.67
CA THR A 45 -10.27 1.61 18.12
C THR A 45 -9.85 2.98 18.67
N CYS A 46 -8.81 3.57 18.10
CA CYS A 46 -8.34 4.92 18.39
C CYS A 46 -8.33 5.78 17.10
N SER A 47 -8.92 6.97 17.18
CA SER A 47 -8.89 7.94 16.09
C SER A 47 -7.46 8.36 15.77
N LEU A 48 -7.07 8.21 14.50
CA LEU A 48 -5.76 8.65 13.99
C LEU A 48 -5.82 10.02 13.32
N ALA A 49 -7.02 10.54 13.03
CA ALA A 49 -7.17 11.79 12.29
C ALA A 49 -6.44 12.97 12.95
N GLY A 50 -5.56 13.62 12.20
CA GLY A 50 -4.76 14.76 12.66
C GLY A 50 -3.59 14.39 13.56
N ARG A 51 -3.24 13.10 13.69
CA ARG A 51 -2.15 12.63 14.56
C ARG A 51 -0.93 12.19 13.76
N THR A 52 0.24 12.38 14.39
CA THR A 52 1.49 11.74 13.97
C THR A 52 1.73 10.54 14.87
N MET A 53 1.74 9.34 14.29
CA MET A 53 1.81 8.08 15.05
C MET A 53 2.98 7.21 14.57
N PRO A 54 3.56 6.36 15.44
CA PRO A 54 4.63 5.46 15.06
C PRO A 54 4.13 4.36 14.11
N VAL A 55 5.02 3.95 13.21
CA VAL A 55 4.89 2.75 12.39
C VAL A 55 6.18 1.98 12.45
N ASN A 56 6.07 0.66 12.52
CA ASN A 56 7.16 -0.29 12.58
C ASN A 56 7.15 -1.14 11.29
N PRO A 57 7.87 -0.72 10.23
CA PRO A 57 8.02 -1.53 9.03
C PRO A 57 8.73 -2.86 9.33
N GLN A 58 8.18 -3.95 8.82
CA GLN A 58 8.76 -5.28 8.97
C GLN A 58 10.09 -5.40 8.21
N PRO A 59 11.12 -6.03 8.79
CA PRO A 59 12.38 -6.27 8.10
C PRO A 59 12.17 -7.00 6.76
N GLY A 60 12.86 -6.52 5.71
CA GLY A 60 12.77 -7.08 4.37
C GLY A 60 11.63 -6.54 3.51
N SER A 61 10.67 -5.81 4.09
CA SER A 61 9.58 -5.17 3.32
C SER A 61 10.08 -4.03 2.43
N LEU A 62 9.32 -3.70 1.39
CA LEU A 62 9.60 -2.55 0.54
C LEU A 62 9.59 -1.26 1.35
N ALA A 63 8.65 -1.11 2.30
CA ALA A 63 8.61 0.04 3.20
C ALA A 63 9.91 0.16 4.02
N ALA A 64 10.36 -0.93 4.65
CA ALA A 64 11.60 -0.92 5.42
C ALA A 64 12.81 -0.56 4.55
N GLN A 65 12.87 -1.07 3.31
CA GLN A 65 13.92 -0.72 2.35
C GLN A 65 13.89 0.76 1.94
N CYS A 66 12.69 1.33 1.73
CA CYS A 66 12.55 2.74 1.34
C CYS A 66 12.97 3.69 2.47
N TYR A 67 12.55 3.41 3.71
CA TYR A 67 12.84 4.27 4.85
C TYR A 67 14.25 4.07 5.43
N GLY A 68 14.81 2.86 5.32
CA GLY A 68 16.07 2.50 5.98
C GLY A 68 15.98 2.52 7.52
N LYS A 69 14.77 2.49 8.08
CA LYS A 69 14.49 2.60 9.53
C LYS A 69 13.49 1.53 9.96
N ARG A 70 13.65 1.02 11.19
CA ARG A 70 12.74 0.02 11.80
C ARG A 70 11.55 0.65 12.52
N ARG A 71 11.62 1.95 12.80
CA ARG A 71 10.56 2.75 13.40
C ARG A 71 10.54 4.11 12.73
N ILE A 72 9.35 4.51 12.28
CA ILE A 72 9.07 5.78 11.62
C ILE A 72 7.87 6.44 12.29
N TYR A 73 7.63 7.71 11.99
CA TYR A 73 6.48 8.47 12.50
C TYR A 73 5.79 9.12 11.31
N GLU A 74 4.49 8.92 11.16
CA GLU A 74 3.75 9.35 9.97
C GLU A 74 2.42 10.01 10.31
N ASN A 75 1.92 10.83 9.38
CA ASN A 75 0.71 11.64 9.56
C ASN A 75 -0.54 10.93 9.06
N TYR A 76 -1.60 10.95 9.86
CA TYR A 76 -2.86 10.28 9.60
C TYR A 76 -4.03 11.27 9.53
N TYR A 77 -5.02 10.93 8.70
CA TYR A 77 -6.19 11.79 8.44
C TYR A 77 -7.51 11.01 8.37
N CYS A 78 -7.51 9.71 8.64
CA CYS A 78 -8.71 8.87 8.67
C CYS A 78 -8.89 8.17 10.01
N ASN A 79 -10.12 7.70 10.24
CA ASN A 79 -10.50 6.96 11.43
C ASN A 79 -10.86 5.49 11.11
N PHE A 80 -10.65 5.05 9.88
CA PHE A 80 -11.01 3.72 9.41
C PHE A 80 -9.79 2.99 8.89
N GLY A 81 -9.68 1.70 9.17
CA GLY A 81 -8.56 0.86 8.77
C GLY A 81 -8.98 -0.58 8.52
N LEU A 82 -8.00 -1.46 8.32
CA LEU A 82 -8.27 -2.88 8.09
C LEU A 82 -8.99 -3.48 9.30
N ASN A 83 -10.08 -4.20 9.07
CA ASN A 83 -10.62 -5.11 10.06
C ASN A 83 -9.69 -6.33 10.19
N GLU A 84 -9.00 -6.41 11.33
CA GLU A 84 -7.95 -7.42 11.59
C GLU A 84 -8.47 -8.87 11.48
N THR A 85 -9.77 -9.10 11.58
CA THR A 85 -10.40 -10.42 11.35
C THR A 85 -10.08 -10.97 9.95
N TYR A 86 -9.95 -10.10 8.95
CA TYR A 86 -9.70 -10.48 7.56
C TYR A 86 -8.21 -10.45 7.18
N ARG A 87 -7.33 -9.99 8.08
CA ARG A 87 -5.89 -9.95 7.85
C ARG A 87 -5.34 -11.30 7.38
N PRO A 88 -5.62 -12.45 8.03
CA PRO A 88 -5.04 -13.72 7.61
C PRO A 88 -5.42 -14.11 6.17
N ALA A 89 -6.65 -13.80 5.75
CA ALA A 89 -7.12 -14.08 4.39
C ALA A 89 -6.40 -13.23 3.34
N LEU A 90 -6.19 -11.93 3.63
CA LEU A 90 -5.43 -11.03 2.75
C LEU A 90 -3.98 -11.48 2.60
N GLU A 91 -3.32 -11.79 3.72
CA GLU A 91 -1.92 -12.20 3.73
C GLU A 91 -1.71 -13.53 3.01
N ALA A 92 -2.60 -14.51 3.22
CA ALA A 92 -2.56 -15.80 2.54
C ALA A 92 -2.72 -15.69 1.02
N ALA A 93 -3.48 -14.70 0.55
CA ALA A 93 -3.67 -14.41 -0.87
C ALA A 93 -2.60 -13.46 -1.47
N GLY A 94 -1.66 -12.97 -0.65
CA GLY A 94 -0.50 -12.21 -1.11
C GLY A 94 -0.53 -10.70 -0.85
N LEU A 95 -1.62 -10.13 -0.31
CA LEU A 95 -1.64 -8.75 0.18
C LEU A 95 -1.21 -8.72 1.65
N ARG A 96 0.08 -8.52 1.89
CA ARG A 96 0.71 -8.75 3.19
C ARG A 96 0.74 -7.48 4.04
N VAL A 97 0.49 -7.58 5.35
CA VAL A 97 0.77 -6.46 6.26
C VAL A 97 2.26 -6.41 6.52
N THR A 98 2.90 -5.32 6.11
CA THR A 98 4.35 -5.14 6.22
C THR A 98 4.74 -3.96 7.09
N GLY A 99 3.78 -3.31 7.73
CA GLY A 99 4.01 -2.26 8.72
C GLY A 99 2.83 -2.17 9.66
N VAL A 100 3.13 -2.13 10.95
CA VAL A 100 2.16 -2.07 12.05
C VAL A 100 2.49 -0.94 13.00
N ASP A 101 1.56 -0.54 13.86
CA ASP A 101 1.88 0.34 14.99
C ASP A 101 2.37 -0.46 16.21
N ASP A 102 2.31 0.14 17.41
CA ASP A 102 2.73 -0.49 18.66
C ASP A 102 1.68 -1.46 19.24
N HIS A 103 0.47 -1.46 18.69
CA HIS A 103 -0.63 -2.35 19.04
C HIS A 103 -0.87 -3.43 17.98
N GLU A 104 0.10 -3.61 17.07
CA GLU A 104 0.06 -4.56 15.96
C GLU A 104 -1.04 -4.30 14.90
N GLU A 105 -1.70 -3.14 14.94
CA GLU A 105 -2.71 -2.75 13.96
C GLU A 105 -2.04 -2.43 12.61
N ALA A 106 -2.64 -2.89 11.51
CA ALA A 106 -2.10 -2.73 10.17
C ALA A 106 -2.03 -1.25 9.73
N ARG A 107 -0.85 -0.81 9.29
CA ARG A 107 -0.57 0.55 8.78
C ARG A 107 -0.03 0.55 7.36
N VAL A 108 0.62 -0.54 6.94
CA VAL A 108 1.19 -0.70 5.60
C VAL A 108 0.86 -2.08 5.05
N LEU A 109 0.35 -2.12 3.82
CA LEU A 109 0.15 -3.35 3.05
C LEU A 109 1.04 -3.33 1.81
N GLU A 110 1.57 -4.49 1.44
CA GLU A 110 2.32 -4.70 0.20
C GLU A 110 1.80 -5.92 -0.54
N LEU A 111 1.69 -5.82 -1.87
CA LEU A 111 1.34 -6.97 -2.70
C LEU A 111 2.62 -7.75 -3.03
N ALA A 112 2.65 -9.03 -2.66
CA ALA A 112 3.74 -9.94 -2.97
C ALA A 112 4.00 -10.02 -4.48
N ASP A 113 5.27 -10.22 -4.86
CA ASP A 113 5.74 -10.38 -6.25
C ASP A 113 5.44 -9.21 -7.20
N HIS A 114 4.99 -8.06 -6.69
CA HIS A 114 4.82 -6.84 -7.47
C HIS A 114 5.99 -5.87 -7.23
N PRO A 115 6.62 -5.30 -8.30
CA PRO A 115 7.86 -4.52 -8.18
C PRO A 115 7.76 -3.24 -7.32
N TYR A 116 6.56 -2.66 -7.24
CA TYR A 116 6.25 -1.55 -6.34
C TYR A 116 4.72 -1.47 -6.16
N TYR A 117 4.18 -2.12 -5.14
CA TYR A 117 2.76 -2.00 -4.79
C TYR A 117 2.66 -1.90 -3.29
N ILE A 118 2.38 -0.70 -2.81
CA ILE A 118 2.32 -0.40 -1.40
C ILE A 118 1.05 0.42 -1.13
N ALA A 119 0.39 0.10 -0.04
CA ALA A 119 -0.70 0.88 0.48
C ALA A 119 -0.35 1.30 1.90
N THR A 120 -0.55 2.58 2.22
CA THR A 120 -0.30 3.14 3.55
C THR A 120 -1.57 3.76 4.10
N LEU A 121 -1.87 3.49 5.36
CA LEU A 121 -2.99 4.14 6.02
C LEU A 121 -2.69 5.63 6.29
N PHE A 122 -1.43 5.95 6.56
CA PHE A 122 -0.92 7.32 6.62
C PHE A 122 -0.77 7.96 5.23
N VAL A 123 -0.42 9.25 5.23
CA VAL A 123 -0.37 10.13 4.05
C VAL A 123 1.07 10.60 3.78
N PRO A 124 1.92 9.80 3.11
CA PRO A 124 3.32 10.12 2.78
C PRO A 124 3.55 11.51 2.19
N GLN A 125 2.66 11.92 1.29
CA GLN A 125 2.75 13.19 0.57
C GLN A 125 2.63 14.40 1.48
N SER A 126 2.00 14.27 2.66
CA SER A 126 1.84 15.38 3.60
C SER A 126 3.17 15.78 4.28
N ARG A 127 4.17 14.90 4.25
CA ARG A 127 5.51 15.13 4.82
C ARG A 127 6.59 15.32 3.76
N SER A 128 6.23 15.25 2.49
CA SER A 128 7.19 15.41 1.39
C SER A 128 7.42 16.90 1.14
N ILE A 129 8.63 17.37 1.40
CA ILE A 129 9.07 18.74 1.06
C ILE A 129 10.20 18.68 0.04
N VAL A 130 10.60 19.83 -0.51
CA VAL A 130 11.61 19.91 -1.57
C VAL A 130 12.97 19.42 -1.07
N GLU A 131 13.34 19.82 0.15
CA GLU A 131 14.62 19.52 0.79
C GLU A 131 14.68 18.07 1.29
N GLU A 132 13.53 17.48 1.61
CA GLU A 132 13.37 16.13 2.13
C GLU A 132 12.17 15.45 1.44
N PRO A 133 12.35 14.98 0.19
CA PRO A 133 11.29 14.30 -0.52
C PRO A 133 11.00 12.94 0.11
N HIS A 134 9.72 12.62 0.28
CA HIS A 134 9.34 11.43 1.02
C HIS A 134 9.80 10.13 0.32
N PRO A 135 10.44 9.18 1.03
CA PRO A 135 11.08 8.02 0.42
C PRO A 135 10.11 7.15 -0.40
N LEU A 136 8.91 6.89 0.11
CA LEU A 136 7.87 6.15 -0.64
C LEU A 136 7.44 6.88 -1.92
N VAL A 137 7.36 8.21 -1.91
CA VAL A 137 6.94 8.97 -3.10
C VAL A 137 8.05 8.92 -4.15
N THR A 138 9.30 9.16 -3.72
CA THR A 138 10.47 9.12 -4.61
C THR A 138 10.71 7.72 -5.20
N GLN A 139 10.48 6.66 -4.41
CA GLN A 139 10.63 5.29 -4.90
C GLN A 139 9.53 4.87 -5.86
N LEU A 140 8.28 5.34 -5.68
CA LEU A 140 7.22 5.16 -6.68
C LEU A 140 7.64 5.72 -8.04
N LEU A 141 8.15 6.96 -8.07
CA LEU A 141 8.61 7.61 -9.31
C LEU A 141 9.79 6.85 -9.93
N SER A 142 10.74 6.42 -9.10
CA SER A 142 11.89 5.61 -9.54
C SER A 142 11.44 4.27 -10.13
N ALA A 143 10.49 3.59 -9.51
CA ALA A 143 9.91 2.34 -10.01
C ALA A 143 9.18 2.55 -11.35
N ALA A 144 8.43 3.64 -11.49
CA ALA A 144 7.78 4.01 -12.75
C ALA A 144 8.79 4.27 -13.87
N ALA A 145 9.87 5.02 -13.58
CA ALA A 145 10.94 5.29 -14.54
C ALA A 145 11.66 4.01 -14.99
N ARG A 146 12.01 3.12 -14.05
CA ARG A 146 12.63 1.80 -14.35
C ARG A 146 11.71 0.95 -15.24
N LYS A 147 10.42 0.89 -14.93
CA LYS A 147 9.43 0.15 -15.73
C LYS A 147 9.38 0.69 -17.16
N ARG A 148 9.33 2.02 -17.34
CA ARG A 148 9.32 2.65 -18.67
C ARG A 148 10.60 2.33 -19.45
N ALA A 149 11.76 2.41 -18.80
CA ALA A 149 13.05 2.09 -19.43
C ALA A 149 13.10 0.62 -19.90
N ALA A 150 12.63 -0.32 -19.08
CA ALA A 150 12.57 -1.74 -19.44
C ALA A 150 11.66 -1.99 -20.66
N GLN A 151 10.49 -1.36 -20.71
CA GLN A 151 9.56 -1.46 -21.85
C GLN A 151 10.16 -0.87 -23.14
N HIS A 152 10.87 0.25 -23.05
CA HIS A 152 11.58 0.85 -24.19
C HIS A 152 12.71 -0.05 -24.71
N GLY A 153 13.49 -0.67 -23.81
CA GLY A 153 14.54 -1.62 -24.17
C GLY A 153 13.99 -2.85 -24.89
N GLN A 154 12.89 -3.42 -24.39
CA GLN A 154 12.22 -4.56 -25.01
C GLN A 154 11.64 -4.23 -26.40
N ARG A 155 11.03 -3.05 -26.57
CA ARG A 155 10.55 -2.59 -27.89
C ARG A 155 11.68 -2.43 -28.91
N ARG A 156 12.81 -1.84 -28.51
CA ARG A 156 13.99 -1.69 -29.39
C ARG A 156 14.63 -3.03 -29.76
N ALA A 157 14.69 -3.97 -28.81
CA ALA A 157 15.20 -5.32 -29.07
C ALA A 157 14.26 -6.13 -29.98
N GLY A 158 12.95 -6.03 -29.77
CA GLY A 158 11.93 -6.65 -30.64
C GLY A 158 11.96 -6.11 -32.06
N LEU A 159 12.13 -4.80 -32.24
CA LEU A 159 12.24 -4.18 -33.58
C LEU A 159 13.52 -4.62 -34.32
N ARG A 160 14.64 -4.80 -33.60
CA ARG A 160 15.90 -5.31 -34.19
C ARG A 160 15.81 -6.78 -34.62
N ARG A 161 14.97 -7.59 -33.98
CA ARG A 161 14.74 -9.00 -34.37
C ARG A 161 13.77 -9.17 -35.54
N ALA A 162 13.00 -8.12 -35.87
CA ALA A 162 11.99 -8.15 -36.93
C ALA A 162 12.53 -7.69 -38.31
N ILE A 163 13.82 -7.35 -38.42
CA ILE A 163 14.48 -7.06 -39.69
C ILE A 163 15.07 -8.38 -40.21
N PRO A 164 14.51 -9.00 -41.27
CA PRO A 164 15.12 -10.17 -41.89
C PRO A 164 16.47 -9.78 -42.50
N GLN A 165 17.45 -10.68 -42.41
CA GLN A 165 18.69 -10.57 -43.19
C GLN A 165 18.42 -10.84 -44.67
#